data_AF-W4GYC6-F1
#
_entry.id   AF-W4GYC6-F1
#
_cell.length_a   1.000
_cell.length_b   1.000
_cell.length_c   1.000
_cell.angle_alpha   90.00
_cell.angle_beta   90.00
_cell.angle_gamma   90.00
#
_symmetry.space_group_name_H-M   'P 1'
#
loop_
_entity.id
_entity.type
_entity.pdbx_description
1 polymer ?
#
loop_
_entity_poly.entity_id
_entity_poly.type
_entity_poly.pdbx_seq_one_letter_code
_entity_poly.pdbx_strand_id
1 'polypeptide(L)'
;MESSGTNRYRHLRNYKCSDTKRSYYLFVRSEYEETYSQLLRVSAEAFDTFFDYHLEVATCSIDHTQYIQTALKKQWPQVHVVSCAIHML
;
A
#
# COMPACT_ATOMS: atom_id res chain seq x y z
N MET A 1 -20.78 -16.76 -26.20
CA MET A 1 -20.68 -15.68 -25.20
C MET A 1 -19.48 -15.98 -24.33
N GLU A 2 -18.31 -15.50 -24.75
CA GLU A 2 -17.07 -15.72 -24.00
C GLU A 2 -16.82 -14.52 -23.07
N SER A 3 -16.62 -14.86 -21.79
CA SER A 3 -16.34 -13.96 -20.69
C SER A 3 -15.03 -13.20 -20.92
N SER A 4 -15.11 -11.87 -21.06
CA SER A 4 -13.95 -10.98 -21.14
C SER A 4 -13.32 -10.80 -19.75
N GLY A 5 -12.57 -11.80 -19.31
CA GLY A 5 -11.95 -11.90 -17.98
C GLY A 5 -10.49 -11.42 -17.90
N THR A 6 -10.00 -10.59 -18.82
CA THR A 6 -8.56 -10.32 -18.93
C THR A 6 -8.23 -8.83 -19.06
N ASN A 7 -8.46 -8.03 -18.01
CA ASN A 7 -7.88 -6.68 -17.99
C ASN A 7 -7.71 -6.04 -16.59
N ARG A 8 -7.20 -6.76 -15.57
CA ARG A 8 -6.97 -6.17 -14.24
C ARG A 8 -5.52 -6.16 -13.73
N TYR A 9 -4.57 -6.74 -14.46
CA TYR A 9 -3.21 -6.93 -13.94
C TYR A 9 -2.09 -6.35 -14.84
N ARG A 10 -2.40 -5.40 -15.73
CA ARG A 10 -1.45 -4.96 -16.78
C ARG A 10 -0.47 -3.86 -16.37
N HIS A 11 -0.42 -3.41 -15.11
CA HIS A 11 0.37 -2.20 -14.73
C HIS A 11 1.48 -2.40 -13.69
N LEU A 12 1.88 -3.64 -13.37
CA LEU A 12 3.03 -3.89 -12.48
C LEU A 12 4.37 -3.97 -13.23
N ARG A 13 4.64 -3.04 -14.16
CA ARG A 13 5.96 -2.91 -14.80
C ARG A 13 6.61 -1.62 -14.36
N ASN A 14 7.64 -1.76 -13.52
CA ASN A 14 8.86 -0.95 -13.36
C ASN A 14 9.23 -0.80 -11.89
N TYR A 15 9.81 -1.85 -11.30
CA TYR A 15 10.47 -1.75 -10.00
C TYR A 15 11.96 -1.45 -10.23
N LYS A 16 12.33 -0.17 -10.23
CA LYS A 16 13.73 0.24 -10.03
C LYS A 16 13.92 0.52 -8.54
N CYS A 17 14.53 -0.43 -7.84
CA CYS A 17 14.98 -0.28 -6.46
C CYS A 17 16.33 0.45 -6.48
N SER A 18 16.46 1.57 -5.77
CA SER A 18 17.76 2.23 -5.52
C SER A 18 18.11 2.12 -4.03
N ASP A 19 19.36 1.76 -3.76
CA ASP A 19 19.87 0.96 -2.63
C ASP A 19 19.76 1.47 -1.18
N THR A 20 18.83 2.33 -0.78
CA THR A 20 18.61 2.60 0.68
C THR A 20 17.19 2.92 1.10
N LYS A 21 16.22 2.97 0.18
CA LYS A 21 14.80 3.19 0.50
C LYS A 21 13.94 2.29 -0.36
N ARG A 22 13.39 1.23 0.25
CA ARG A 22 12.43 0.35 -0.44
C ARG A 22 11.06 1.02 -0.38
N SER A 23 10.57 1.47 -1.54
CA SER A 23 9.23 2.05 -1.68
C SER A 23 8.30 1.02 -2.31
N TYR A 24 7.19 0.73 -1.63
CA TYR A 24 6.15 -0.18 -2.11
C TYR A 24 4.87 0.62 -2.34
N TYR A 25 4.20 0.37 -3.47
CA TYR A 25 2.95 1.02 -3.84
C TYR A 25 1.77 0.07 -3.61
N LEU A 26 0.80 0.50 -2.82
CA LEU A 26 -0.43 -0.23 -2.54
C LEU A 26 -1.60 0.61 -3.03
N PHE A 27 -2.50 0.02 -3.82
CA PHE A 27 -3.65 0.72 -4.41
C PHE A 27 -4.95 0.07 -3.98
N VAL A 28 -5.77 0.83 -3.26
CA VAL A 28 -7.18 0.53 -2.99
C VAL A 28 -7.93 1.86 -3.10
N ARG A 29 -9.07 1.86 -3.81
CA ARG A 29 -10.03 2.98 -3.81
C ARG A 29 -11.28 2.52 -3.08
N SER A 30 -11.28 2.72 -1.77
CA SER A 30 -12.42 2.44 -0.89
C SER A 30 -12.64 3.63 0.05
N GLU A 31 -13.89 3.90 0.41
CA GLU A 31 -14.25 4.89 1.44
C GLU A 31 -14.37 4.24 2.84
N TYR A 32 -13.84 3.02 3.00
CA TYR A 32 -13.94 2.25 4.23
C TYR A 32 -12.56 1.93 4.81
N GLU A 33 -12.37 2.26 6.08
CA GLU A 33 -11.15 1.97 6.85
C GLU A 33 -10.80 0.47 6.84
N GLU A 34 -11.81 -0.38 7.02
CA GLU A 34 -11.65 -1.84 7.11
C GLU A 34 -10.97 -2.44 5.87
N THR A 35 -11.28 -1.93 4.68
CA THR A 35 -10.66 -2.39 3.44
C THR A 35 -9.16 -2.11 3.43
N TYR A 36 -8.74 -0.94 3.91
CA TYR A 36 -7.32 -0.60 4.00
C TYR A 36 -6.63 -1.39 5.10
N SER A 37 -7.27 -1.57 6.27
CA SER A 37 -6.72 -2.38 7.36
C SER A 37 -6.45 -3.82 6.90
N GLN A 38 -7.38 -4.43 6.17
CA GLN A 38 -7.19 -5.77 5.59
C GLN A 38 -6.05 -5.78 4.57
N LEU A 39 -5.98 -4.79 3.67
CA LEU A 39 -4.90 -4.70 2.68
C LEU A 39 -3.52 -4.62 3.35
N LEU A 40 -3.37 -3.74 4.34
CA LEU A 40 -2.11 -3.52 5.03
C LEU A 40 -1.67 -4.77 5.80
N ARG A 41 -2.62 -5.44 6.47
CA ARG A 41 -2.35 -6.69 7.19
C ARG A 41 -1.88 -7.79 6.24
N VAL A 42 -2.63 -8.06 5.17
CA VAL A 42 -2.27 -9.10 4.18
C VAL A 42 -0.93 -8.78 3.51
N SER A 43 -0.65 -7.50 3.25
CA SER A 43 0.64 -7.09 2.71
C SER A 43 1.77 -7.42 3.69
N ALA A 44 1.64 -7.04 4.97
CA ALA A 44 2.64 -7.35 5.98
C ALA A 44 2.88 -8.86 6.15
N GLU A 45 1.80 -9.66 6.19
CA GLU A 45 1.86 -11.13 6.25
C GLU A 45 2.57 -11.73 5.03
N ALA A 46 2.33 -11.19 3.83
CA ALA A 46 3.02 -11.62 2.62
C ALA A 46 4.52 -11.29 2.64
N PHE A 47 4.90 -10.14 3.21
CA PHE A 47 6.32 -9.79 3.37
C PHE A 47 7.05 -10.76 4.31
N ASP A 48 6.41 -11.09 5.43
CA ASP A 48 6.92 -12.05 6.39
C ASP A 48 7.05 -13.45 5.74
N THR A 49 5.98 -13.91 5.09
CA THR A 49 5.91 -15.26 4.51
C THR A 49 6.87 -15.48 3.33
N PHE A 50 6.91 -14.53 2.38
CA PHE A 50 7.63 -14.75 1.10
C PHE A 50 9.05 -14.20 1.10
N PHE A 51 9.36 -13.26 2.00
CA PHE A 51 10.66 -12.60 2.04
C PHE A 51 11.38 -12.74 3.37
N ASP A 52 10.81 -13.48 4.34
CA ASP A 52 11.33 -13.61 5.72
C ASP A 52 11.66 -12.23 6.30
N TYR A 53 10.76 -11.28 6.04
CA TYR A 53 10.97 -9.87 6.35
C TYR A 53 9.77 -9.30 7.08
N HIS A 54 9.98 -8.98 8.37
CA HIS A 54 9.00 -8.26 9.15
C HIS A 54 8.88 -6.81 8.65
N LEU A 55 7.78 -6.51 7.95
CA LEU A 55 7.56 -5.20 7.38
C LEU A 55 7.25 -4.15 8.46
N GLU A 56 8.21 -3.29 8.74
CA GLU A 56 8.02 -2.07 9.52
C GLU A 56 8.02 -0.83 8.62
N VAL A 57 6.93 -0.05 8.67
CA VAL A 57 6.78 1.14 7.83
C VAL A 57 7.07 2.39 8.66
N ALA A 58 8.18 3.06 8.36
CA ALA A 58 8.57 4.30 9.02
C ALA A 58 7.86 5.54 8.43
N THR A 59 7.62 5.58 7.13
CA THR A 59 6.97 6.71 6.45
C THR A 59 6.07 6.22 5.34
N CYS A 60 4.87 6.80 5.23
CA CYS A 60 3.92 6.48 4.18
C CYS A 60 3.38 7.75 3.54
N SER A 61 3.39 7.79 2.20
CA SER A 61 2.85 8.88 1.39
C SER A 61 1.48 8.44 0.87
N ILE A 62 0.41 9.17 1.23
CA ILE A 62 -0.97 8.77 0.92
C ILE A 62 -1.78 9.90 0.29
N ASP A 63 -2.85 9.52 -0.37
CA ASP A 63 -3.90 10.44 -0.81
C ASP A 63 -4.63 10.98 0.43
N HIS A 64 -5.15 12.21 0.36
CA HIS A 64 -5.86 12.84 1.46
C HIS A 64 -7.18 12.11 1.78
N THR A 65 -7.10 11.00 2.51
CA THR A 65 -8.25 10.28 3.03
C THR A 65 -7.99 9.85 4.47
N GLN A 66 -8.93 10.16 5.36
CA GLN A 66 -8.82 9.83 6.79
C GLN A 66 -8.85 8.31 7.03
N TYR A 67 -9.49 7.55 6.15
CA TYR A 67 -9.62 6.09 6.24
C TYR A 67 -8.25 5.41 6.12
N ILE A 68 -7.43 5.81 5.14
CA ILE A 68 -6.09 5.24 4.94
C ILE A 68 -5.18 5.60 6.11
N GLN A 69 -5.20 6.86 6.55
CA GLN A 69 -4.39 7.32 7.67
C GLN A 69 -4.70 6.54 8.94
N THR A 70 -5.98 6.30 9.22
CA THR A 70 -6.42 5.55 10.40
C THR A 70 -5.96 4.09 10.33
N ALA A 71 -6.14 3.43 9.19
CA ALA A 71 -5.69 2.06 8.99
C ALA A 71 -4.16 1.91 9.14
N LEU A 72 -3.39 2.84 8.57
CA LEU A 72 -1.93 2.88 8.70
C LEU A 72 -1.49 3.00 10.16
N LYS A 73 -2.12 3.89 10.92
CA LYS A 73 -1.81 4.11 12.34
C LYS A 73 -2.22 2.94 13.23
N LYS A 74 -3.25 2.17 12.85
CA LYS A 74 -3.61 0.93 13.54
C LYS A 74 -2.57 -0.17 13.30
N GLN A 75 -2.08 -0.32 12.06
CA GLN A 75 -1.11 -1.36 11.72
C GLN A 75 0.31 -1.01 12.21
N TRP A 76 0.75 0.23 12.02
CA TRP A 76 2.07 0.73 12.42
C TRP A 76 1.91 2.07 13.16
N PRO A 77 1.73 2.07 14.48
CA PRO A 77 1.48 3.30 15.26
C PRO A 77 2.54 4.39 15.07
N GLN A 78 3.79 3.99 14.86
CA GLN A 78 4.96 4.85 14.65
C GLN A 78 5.02 5.51 13.26
N VAL A 79 4.21 5.06 12.28
CA VAL A 79 4.36 5.51 10.88
C VAL A 79 4.17 7.02 10.74
N HIS A 80 5.11 7.69 10.09
CA HIS A 80 4.94 9.09 9.70
C HIS A 80 4.13 9.17 8.40
N VAL A 81 2.94 9.76 8.45
CA VAL A 81 2.06 9.89 7.28
C VAL A 81 2.26 11.26 6.66
N VAL A 82 2.57 11.27 5.37
CA VAL A 82 2.71 12.50 4.57
C VAL A 82 1.73 12.48 3.40
N SER A 83 1.32 13.65 2.95
CA SER A 83 0.46 13.79 1.78
C SER A 83 1.24 13.51 0.50
N CYS A 84 0.65 12.72 -0.39
CA CYS A 84 1.24 12.40 -1.68
C CYS A 84 1.27 13.64 -2.57
N ALA A 85 2.47 14.15 -2.84
CA ALA A 85 2.68 15.35 -3.66
C ALA A 85 2.10 15.23 -5.09
N ILE A 86 2.02 14.01 -5.63
CA ILE A 86 1.46 13.74 -6.98
C ILE A 86 -0.04 14.06 -7.03
N HIS A 87 -0.76 14.00 -5.91
CA HIS A 87 -2.18 14.34 -5.82
C HIS A 87 -2.44 15.75 -5.24
N MET A 88 -1.38 16.52 -5.00
CA MET A 88 -1.46 17.95 -4.65
C MET A 88 -1.19 18.88 -5.84
N LEU A 89 -0.98 18.31 -7.03
CA LEU A 89 -0.84 18.99 -8.33
C LEU A 89 -2.11 18.81 -9.16
#